data_AF-A0ABD0YPB1-F1
#
_entry.id   AF-A0ABD0YPB1-F1
#
_cell.length_a   1.000
_cell.length_b   1.000
_cell.length_c   1.000
_cell.angle_alpha   90.00
_cell.angle_beta   90.00
_cell.angle_gamma   90.00
#
_symmetry.space_group_name_H-M   'P 1'
#
loop_
_entity.id
_entity.type
_entity.pdbx_description
1 polymer ?
#
loop_
_entity_poly.entity_id
_entity_poly.type
_entity_poly.pdbx_seq_one_letter_code
_entity_poly.pdbx_strand_id
1 'polypeptide(L)'
;IPVEDSVQNYKLLESSQNETHTTIKFSRTWNTCDRKHDVTIVNDTMRVMWTMSDDDPGIFSSWAGLVWHGNKGIHIGSPSRIPIGRNDKFWDVTAQDFLLNGDSHTVYWCKIYKVPPLETKQHIIGYKPLIQRGHETLLQRMVLYECLGSSKFEQYGSHEGSECHSSSVPKDWEACVTPIVAWSIGSQGEFYPESFGLPMAEGEGKSTYFMLEIHYDNPTYSTVRDNSGLRIYYTDKLRPHDGGMFVTGIAVAPTHIIPPLQRSFISNGYCDNQCTNLMFPQSGINVASVVFHSHGAGRQMRLRHIREGKELPVIAQDMQYDPTYQQSRRISEGTIIMPGDDVITECQYNTSNRAKLTVGGYSTSQETCTSYILYYPRMGLAGCTSMTPVDFFFQTFGIKEFYNHKMDDIEESLLKHTNEASQKPSSKPMQKLFFRFSEKEGFNMDLNKHSGSILKAMAEMNRDEEDENVFSKLIIHKPDEFQNKSFMEHLRDLPWAEKIFTQSVEEIIHNGKYRTFCKLQNNSPAMVRI
;
A
#
# COMPACT_ATOMS: atom_id res chain seq x y z
N ILE A 1 -14.89 -22.05 -23.07
CA ILE A 1 -16.32 -22.41 -23.10
C ILE A 1 -16.63 -23.03 -21.74
N PRO A 2 -17.49 -22.42 -20.92
CA PRO A 2 -17.99 -23.03 -19.69
C PRO A 2 -18.70 -24.35 -20.00
N VAL A 3 -18.49 -25.35 -19.15
CA VAL A 3 -19.16 -26.66 -19.23
C VAL A 3 -20.37 -26.63 -18.31
N GLU A 4 -21.46 -27.29 -18.68
CA GLU A 4 -22.63 -27.44 -17.82
C GLU A 4 -22.23 -28.15 -16.52
N ASP A 5 -22.64 -27.59 -15.38
CA ASP A 5 -22.36 -28.17 -14.08
C ASP A 5 -23.37 -29.29 -13.78
N SER A 6 -22.86 -30.51 -13.64
CA SER A 6 -23.65 -31.69 -13.28
C SER A 6 -24.24 -31.64 -11.85
N VAL A 7 -23.73 -30.76 -10.97
CA VAL A 7 -24.16 -30.66 -9.56
C VAL A 7 -24.59 -29.23 -9.25
N GLN A 8 -25.84 -28.90 -9.60
CA GLN A 8 -26.41 -27.56 -9.40
C GLN A 8 -26.44 -27.14 -7.92
N ASN A 9 -25.41 -26.40 -7.48
CA ASN A 9 -25.30 -25.89 -6.11
C ASN A 9 -25.90 -24.49 -5.89
N TYR A 10 -26.33 -23.81 -6.97
CA TYR A 10 -27.07 -22.56 -6.91
C TYR A 10 -28.57 -22.82 -6.82
N LYS A 11 -29.21 -22.31 -5.77
CA LYS A 11 -30.67 -22.35 -5.60
C LYS A 11 -31.28 -21.01 -5.99
N LEU A 12 -32.04 -20.99 -7.09
CA LEU A 12 -32.91 -19.86 -7.45
C LEU A 12 -33.93 -19.61 -6.33
N LEU A 13 -34.12 -18.35 -5.95
CA LEU A 13 -35.07 -17.91 -4.93
C LEU A 13 -36.19 -17.05 -5.52
N GLU A 14 -35.83 -16.15 -6.44
CA GLU A 14 -36.75 -15.17 -7.03
C GLU A 14 -36.20 -14.73 -8.40
N SER A 15 -37.08 -14.55 -9.37
CA SER A 15 -36.74 -14.05 -10.71
C SER A 15 -37.85 -13.14 -11.20
N SER A 16 -37.51 -11.93 -11.62
CA SER A 16 -38.45 -10.95 -12.16
C SER A 16 -37.81 -10.16 -13.28
N GLN A 17 -38.53 -9.96 -14.38
CA GLN A 17 -38.11 -9.09 -15.48
C GLN A 17 -39.11 -7.95 -15.62
N ASN A 18 -38.60 -6.74 -15.87
CA ASN A 18 -39.39 -5.60 -16.31
C ASN A 18 -38.79 -5.05 -17.63
N GLU A 19 -39.37 -3.97 -18.17
CA GLU A 19 -38.95 -3.36 -19.45
C GLU A 19 -37.47 -2.93 -19.53
N THR A 20 -36.77 -2.85 -18.39
CA THR A 20 -35.40 -2.30 -18.30
C THR A 20 -34.39 -3.24 -17.64
N HIS A 21 -34.83 -4.19 -16.81
CA HIS A 21 -33.94 -5.01 -15.98
C HIS A 21 -34.52 -6.42 -15.75
N THR A 22 -33.65 -7.43 -15.81
CA THR A 22 -33.87 -8.77 -15.25
C THR A 22 -33.19 -8.86 -13.90
N THR A 23 -33.95 -9.14 -12.84
CA THR A 23 -33.45 -9.35 -11.48
C THR A 23 -33.54 -10.84 -11.14
N ILE A 24 -32.41 -11.45 -10.81
CA ILE A 24 -32.32 -12.85 -10.38
C ILE A 24 -31.70 -12.89 -8.99
N LYS A 25 -32.40 -13.53 -8.05
CA LYS A 25 -31.96 -13.72 -6.67
C LYS A 25 -31.77 -15.20 -6.43
N PHE A 26 -30.59 -15.57 -5.98
CA PHE A 26 -30.20 -16.96 -5.72
C PHE A 26 -29.47 -17.07 -4.38
N SER A 27 -29.24 -18.31 -3.96
CA SER A 27 -28.41 -18.64 -2.80
C SER A 27 -27.49 -19.82 -3.11
N ARG A 28 -26.32 -19.83 -2.50
CA ARG A 28 -25.32 -20.91 -2.57
C ARG A 28 -24.59 -20.98 -1.23
N THR A 29 -24.24 -22.17 -0.76
CA THR A 29 -23.42 -22.31 0.46
C THR A 29 -21.98 -21.89 0.18
N TRP A 30 -21.26 -21.36 1.18
CA TRP A 30 -19.90 -20.88 0.96
C TRP A 30 -18.95 -22.00 0.49
N ASN A 31 -19.11 -23.18 1.06
CA ASN A 31 -18.48 -24.41 0.62
C ASN A 31 -19.61 -25.38 0.25
N THR A 32 -19.56 -25.93 -0.96
CA THR A 32 -20.53 -26.87 -1.52
C THR A 32 -20.01 -28.31 -1.51
N CYS A 33 -18.77 -28.51 -1.05
CA CYS A 33 -18.01 -29.76 -1.08
C CYS A 33 -17.64 -30.29 -2.48
N ASP A 34 -18.24 -29.79 -3.58
CA ASP A 34 -17.73 -30.03 -4.94
C ASP A 34 -16.51 -29.15 -5.22
N ARG A 35 -15.34 -29.61 -4.78
CA ARG A 35 -14.06 -28.95 -5.05
C ARG A 35 -13.56 -29.10 -6.49
N LYS A 36 -14.24 -29.87 -7.35
CA LYS A 36 -13.80 -30.14 -8.72
C LYS A 36 -14.44 -29.17 -9.71
N HIS A 37 -15.66 -28.73 -9.43
CA HIS A 37 -16.44 -27.87 -10.33
C HIS A 37 -16.70 -26.49 -9.72
N ASP A 38 -16.65 -26.35 -8.40
CA ASP A 38 -17.24 -25.22 -7.71
C ASP A 38 -16.24 -24.45 -6.83
N VAL A 39 -16.26 -23.11 -6.92
CA VAL A 39 -15.29 -22.25 -6.21
C VAL A 39 -15.72 -22.06 -4.76
N THR A 40 -14.86 -22.42 -3.80
CA THR A 40 -15.13 -22.14 -2.38
C THR A 40 -15.14 -20.62 -2.14
N ILE A 41 -16.24 -20.10 -1.60
CA ILE A 41 -16.35 -18.72 -1.15
C ILE A 41 -15.59 -18.58 0.17
N VAL A 42 -14.74 -17.56 0.23
CA VAL A 42 -13.86 -17.24 1.34
C VAL A 42 -14.04 -15.80 1.79
N ASN A 43 -13.54 -15.45 2.98
CA ASN A 43 -13.62 -14.09 3.52
C ASN A 43 -12.48 -13.17 3.00
N ASP A 44 -11.99 -13.46 1.80
CA ASP A 44 -10.91 -12.75 1.10
C ASP A 44 -11.49 -11.96 -0.10
N THR A 45 -10.64 -11.35 -0.93
CA THR A 45 -11.09 -10.83 -2.23
C THR A 45 -11.56 -11.96 -3.14
N MET A 46 -12.71 -11.77 -3.78
CA MET A 46 -13.24 -12.68 -4.79
C MET A 46 -13.53 -11.91 -6.07
N ARG A 47 -13.38 -12.57 -7.22
CA ARG A 47 -13.76 -11.99 -8.52
C ARG A 47 -15.05 -12.62 -9.02
N VAL A 48 -16.08 -11.81 -9.25
CA VAL A 48 -17.26 -12.23 -10.01
C VAL A 48 -16.97 -12.01 -11.48
N MET A 49 -17.14 -13.05 -12.29
CA MET A 49 -17.16 -12.95 -13.75
C MET A 49 -18.62 -12.90 -14.21
N TRP A 50 -18.91 -12.10 -15.23
CA TRP A 50 -20.24 -11.98 -15.80
C TRP A 50 -20.17 -11.93 -17.33
N THR A 51 -21.20 -12.46 -17.97
CA THR A 51 -21.36 -12.44 -19.42
C THR A 51 -22.84 -12.22 -19.76
N MET A 52 -23.12 -11.42 -20.77
CA MET A 52 -24.48 -11.11 -21.24
C MET A 52 -24.53 -11.21 -22.77
N SER A 53 -25.67 -11.65 -23.27
CA SER A 53 -26.02 -11.74 -24.68
C SER A 53 -27.23 -10.82 -24.92
N ASP A 54 -27.37 -10.33 -26.14
CA ASP A 54 -28.57 -9.59 -26.55
C ASP A 54 -29.74 -10.56 -26.83
N ASP A 55 -29.43 -11.83 -27.10
CA ASP A 55 -30.39 -12.94 -27.23
C ASP A 55 -30.59 -13.70 -25.89
N ASP A 56 -31.83 -14.08 -25.58
CA ASP A 56 -32.17 -14.98 -24.46
C ASP A 56 -31.58 -16.39 -24.66
N PRO A 57 -31.18 -17.10 -23.58
CA PRO A 57 -30.56 -18.42 -23.67
C PRO A 57 -31.55 -19.50 -24.14
N GLY A 58 -31.45 -19.88 -25.41
CA GLY A 58 -32.17 -21.01 -26.01
C GLY A 58 -31.60 -22.40 -25.64
N ILE A 59 -32.33 -23.46 -25.99
CA ILE A 59 -31.99 -24.88 -25.69
C ILE A 59 -30.63 -25.31 -26.26
N PHE A 60 -30.20 -24.69 -27.37
CA PHE A 60 -28.89 -24.88 -28.00
C PHE A 60 -28.05 -23.59 -28.01
N SER A 61 -28.19 -22.75 -26.98
CA SER A 61 -27.44 -21.49 -26.86
C SER A 61 -25.94 -21.76 -26.83
N SER A 62 -25.29 -21.53 -27.96
CA SER A 62 -23.83 -21.62 -28.04
C SER A 62 -23.20 -20.38 -27.41
N TRP A 63 -22.07 -20.57 -26.75
CA TRP A 63 -21.26 -19.48 -26.17
C TRP A 63 -20.62 -18.54 -27.22
N ALA A 64 -20.93 -18.72 -28.52
CA ALA A 64 -20.46 -17.85 -29.61
C ALA A 64 -21.22 -16.53 -29.73
N GLY A 65 -22.37 -16.38 -29.04
CA GLY A 65 -23.19 -15.16 -29.00
C GLY A 65 -22.94 -14.25 -27.78
N LEU A 66 -21.88 -14.47 -27.00
CA LEU A 66 -21.57 -13.59 -25.88
C LEU A 66 -21.02 -12.24 -26.38
N VAL A 67 -21.80 -11.17 -26.20
CA VAL A 67 -21.43 -9.81 -26.63
C VAL A 67 -20.71 -9.04 -25.52
N TRP A 68 -21.25 -9.10 -24.29
CA TRP A 68 -20.75 -8.34 -23.16
C TRP A 68 -20.12 -9.28 -22.14
N HIS A 69 -18.91 -8.98 -21.68
CA HIS A 69 -18.27 -9.76 -20.63
C HIS A 69 -17.38 -8.89 -19.75
N GLY A 70 -17.23 -9.28 -18.49
CA GLY A 70 -16.34 -8.59 -17.56
C GLY A 70 -16.07 -9.38 -16.30
N ASN A 71 -15.22 -8.81 -15.46
CA ASN A 71 -15.00 -9.27 -14.10
C ASN A 71 -15.04 -8.08 -13.13
N LYS A 72 -15.28 -8.36 -11.84
CA LYS A 72 -15.30 -7.36 -10.78
C LYS A 72 -14.81 -7.96 -9.46
N GLY A 73 -13.84 -7.33 -8.83
CA GLY A 73 -13.44 -7.62 -7.46
C GLY A 73 -14.55 -7.25 -6.47
N ILE A 74 -14.84 -8.15 -5.53
CA ILE A 74 -15.79 -7.99 -4.42
C ILE A 74 -15.28 -8.67 -3.16
N HIS A 75 -15.72 -8.19 -1.98
CA HIS A 75 -15.54 -8.88 -0.71
C HIS A 75 -16.90 -9.34 -0.18
N ILE A 76 -17.22 -10.64 -0.35
CA ILE A 76 -18.55 -11.19 -0.02
C ILE A 76 -18.82 -11.17 1.48
N GLY A 77 -17.80 -11.44 2.31
CA GLY A 77 -17.96 -11.61 3.76
C GLY A 77 -18.18 -10.33 4.56
N SER A 78 -17.87 -9.15 4.00
CA SER A 78 -18.19 -7.85 4.61
C SER A 78 -18.86 -6.93 3.57
N PRO A 79 -20.15 -7.16 3.26
CA PRO A 79 -20.87 -6.32 2.31
C PRO A 79 -20.92 -4.86 2.76
N SER A 80 -20.91 -3.95 1.80
CA SER A 80 -20.94 -2.50 2.04
C SER A 80 -22.21 -2.10 2.82
N ARG A 81 -22.09 -1.88 4.14
CA ARG A 81 -23.10 -1.21 4.98
C ARG A 81 -23.19 0.29 4.65
N ILE A 82 -23.23 0.65 3.38
CA ILE A 82 -23.56 2.00 2.91
C ILE A 82 -25.09 2.06 2.93
N PRO A 83 -25.72 2.70 3.93
CA PRO A 83 -27.16 2.55 4.11
C PRO A 83 -27.86 3.46 3.09
N ILE A 84 -28.63 2.85 2.21
CA ILE A 84 -29.35 3.55 1.14
C ILE A 84 -30.40 4.47 1.79
N GLY A 85 -30.41 5.75 1.40
CA GLY A 85 -31.38 6.74 1.90
C GLY A 85 -31.02 7.47 3.20
N ARG A 86 -29.76 7.41 3.68
CA ARG A 86 -29.33 8.31 4.78
C ARG A 86 -29.21 9.76 4.32
N ASN A 87 -29.75 10.67 5.14
CA ASN A 87 -29.63 12.11 5.01
C ASN A 87 -28.56 12.65 5.99
N ASP A 88 -27.36 12.07 5.95
CA ASP A 88 -26.22 12.53 6.74
C ASP A 88 -25.64 13.83 6.16
N LYS A 89 -25.04 14.66 7.01
CA LYS A 89 -24.24 15.80 6.55
C LYS A 89 -22.98 15.28 5.85
N PHE A 90 -22.54 15.95 4.80
CA PHE A 90 -21.32 15.59 4.08
C PHE A 90 -20.48 16.81 3.68
N TRP A 91 -19.20 16.54 3.43
CA TRP A 91 -18.19 17.50 2.98
C TRP A 91 -17.41 16.86 1.84
N ASP A 92 -17.38 17.51 0.68
CA ASP A 92 -16.66 17.04 -0.49
C ASP A 92 -15.27 17.69 -0.53
N VAL A 93 -14.24 16.84 -0.62
CA VAL A 93 -12.82 17.20 -0.63
C VAL A 93 -12.25 16.67 -1.95
N THR A 94 -12.19 17.51 -2.97
CA THR A 94 -11.83 17.13 -4.36
C THR A 94 -10.67 17.94 -4.90
N ALA A 95 -10.01 17.44 -5.96
CA ALA A 95 -8.83 18.03 -6.56
C ALA A 95 -9.02 19.48 -7.08
N GLN A 96 -10.27 19.92 -7.29
CA GLN A 96 -10.64 21.27 -7.73
C GLN A 96 -10.05 21.63 -9.12
N ASP A 97 -10.34 20.77 -10.11
CA ASP A 97 -9.91 20.94 -11.51
C ASP A 97 -8.38 20.97 -11.69
N PHE A 98 -7.70 20.06 -10.98
CA PHE A 98 -6.27 19.86 -11.08
C PHE A 98 -5.87 19.41 -12.48
N LEU A 99 -4.87 20.08 -13.06
CA LEU A 99 -4.28 19.71 -14.33
C LEU A 99 -3.09 18.77 -14.10
N LEU A 100 -3.33 17.48 -14.32
CA LEU A 100 -2.26 16.49 -14.42
C LEU A 100 -1.56 16.67 -15.77
N ASN A 101 -0.25 16.93 -15.75
CA ASN A 101 0.56 17.07 -16.95
C ASN A 101 0.97 15.69 -17.52
N GLY A 102 1.24 15.66 -18.83
CA GLY A 102 1.77 14.49 -19.53
C GLY A 102 3.29 14.32 -19.44
N ASP A 103 3.94 14.84 -18.39
CA ASP A 103 5.39 14.79 -18.19
C ASP A 103 5.84 13.65 -17.25
N SER A 104 4.92 13.12 -16.44
CA SER A 104 5.23 12.25 -15.31
C SER A 104 4.37 10.99 -15.30
N HIS A 105 4.99 9.82 -15.12
CA HIS A 105 4.29 8.53 -15.04
C HIS A 105 3.48 8.36 -13.74
N THR A 106 3.99 8.92 -12.65
CA THR A 106 3.37 8.85 -11.32
C THR A 106 3.42 10.24 -10.70
N VAL A 107 2.30 10.73 -10.17
CA VAL A 107 2.22 12.03 -9.50
C VAL A 107 1.48 11.88 -8.18
N TYR A 108 2.08 12.39 -7.10
CA TYR A 108 1.43 12.52 -5.79
C TYR A 108 1.09 13.99 -5.60
N TRP A 109 -0.19 14.33 -5.70
CA TRP A 109 -0.66 15.70 -5.55
C TRP A 109 -1.31 15.92 -4.19
N CYS A 110 -0.93 17.01 -3.52
CA CYS A 110 -1.38 17.36 -2.17
C CYS A 110 -2.08 18.72 -2.14
N LYS A 111 -3.12 18.85 -1.31
CA LYS A 111 -3.78 20.13 -1.01
C LYS A 111 -4.38 20.16 0.38
N ILE A 112 -4.27 21.32 1.04
CA ILE A 112 -4.88 21.61 2.34
C ILE A 112 -6.32 22.09 2.17
N TYR A 113 -7.21 21.58 3.00
CA TYR A 113 -8.60 22.00 3.11
C TYR A 113 -8.93 22.31 4.55
N LYS A 114 -9.75 23.34 4.74
CA LYS A 114 -10.40 23.64 6.02
C LYS A 114 -11.77 22.96 6.05
N VAL A 115 -12.15 22.44 7.21
CA VAL A 115 -13.50 21.91 7.46
C VAL A 115 -14.58 22.96 7.15
N PRO A 116 -15.84 22.55 6.86
CA PRO A 116 -16.97 23.48 6.80
C PRO A 116 -17.08 24.34 8.07
N PRO A 117 -17.74 25.52 8.02
CA PRO A 117 -18.00 26.31 9.21
C PRO A 117 -18.89 25.54 10.19
N LEU A 118 -18.29 25.07 11.28
CA LEU A 118 -18.89 24.21 12.29
C LEU A 118 -18.65 24.83 13.68
N GLU A 119 -19.73 25.07 14.42
CA GLU A 119 -19.66 25.72 15.75
C GLU A 119 -19.29 24.74 16.88
N THR A 120 -19.47 23.44 16.65
CA THR A 120 -19.29 22.39 17.65
C THR A 120 -18.59 21.18 17.05
N LYS A 121 -17.86 20.43 17.89
CA LYS A 121 -17.22 19.16 17.51
C LYS A 121 -18.21 18.26 16.78
N GLN A 122 -17.77 17.72 15.66
CA GLN A 122 -18.48 16.72 14.86
C GLN A 122 -17.68 15.40 14.89
N HIS A 123 -18.35 14.32 14.49
CA HIS A 123 -17.74 13.04 14.21
C HIS A 123 -17.88 12.68 12.73
N ILE A 124 -16.78 12.39 12.06
CA ILE A 124 -16.75 11.70 10.78
C ILE A 124 -17.18 10.25 11.02
N ILE A 125 -18.16 9.80 10.26
CA ILE A 125 -18.82 8.49 10.38
C ILE A 125 -18.64 7.60 9.15
N GLY A 126 -17.98 8.10 8.11
CA GLY A 126 -17.66 7.35 6.91
C GLY A 126 -17.21 8.23 5.75
N TYR A 127 -16.85 7.60 4.64
CA TYR A 127 -16.46 8.26 3.40
C TYR A 127 -16.88 7.44 2.16
N LYS A 128 -16.93 8.11 1.01
CA LYS A 128 -16.99 7.49 -0.32
C LYS A 128 -16.00 8.17 -1.26
N PRO A 129 -15.44 7.45 -2.25
CA PRO A 129 -14.74 8.10 -3.35
C PRO A 129 -15.73 8.88 -4.22
N LEU A 130 -15.26 10.01 -4.73
CA LEU A 130 -15.86 10.80 -5.80
C LEU A 130 -14.90 10.69 -6.98
N ILE A 131 -15.18 9.79 -7.92
CA ILE A 131 -14.31 9.58 -9.09
C ILE A 131 -14.95 10.26 -10.29
N GLN A 132 -14.18 11.10 -10.98
CA GLN A 132 -14.57 11.68 -12.26
C GLN A 132 -14.67 10.57 -13.31
N ARG A 133 -15.80 10.55 -14.03
CA ARG A 133 -16.10 9.49 -15.02
C ARG A 133 -15.00 9.42 -16.09
N GLY A 134 -14.41 8.25 -16.27
CA GLY A 134 -13.29 7.99 -17.17
C GLY A 134 -11.91 8.01 -16.50
N HIS A 135 -11.82 8.39 -15.21
CA HIS A 135 -10.57 8.43 -14.44
C HIS A 135 -10.43 7.25 -13.46
N GLU A 136 -11.30 6.24 -13.55
CA GLU A 136 -11.34 5.09 -12.64
C GLU A 136 -10.04 4.26 -12.66
N THR A 137 -9.25 4.36 -13.73
CA THR A 137 -7.92 3.72 -13.85
C THR A 137 -6.75 4.66 -13.61
N LEU A 138 -6.98 5.97 -13.48
CA LEU A 138 -5.95 7.00 -13.25
C LEU A 138 -5.62 7.14 -11.76
N LEU A 139 -6.61 6.90 -10.90
CA LEU A 139 -6.50 7.05 -9.44
C LEU A 139 -6.12 5.71 -8.78
N GLN A 140 -4.90 5.61 -8.26
CA GLN A 140 -4.48 4.44 -7.49
C GLN A 140 -4.91 4.54 -6.03
N ARG A 141 -4.78 5.74 -5.43
CA ARG A 141 -4.99 5.96 -4.00
C ARG A 141 -5.33 7.42 -3.69
N MET A 142 -6.12 7.62 -2.63
CA MET A 142 -6.41 8.91 -2.03
C MET A 142 -6.32 8.79 -0.51
N VAL A 143 -5.65 9.73 0.14
CA VAL A 143 -5.50 9.77 1.61
C VAL A 143 -5.89 11.14 2.11
N LEU A 144 -6.67 11.18 3.20
CA LEU A 144 -6.94 12.40 3.93
C LEU A 144 -6.16 12.35 5.24
N TYR A 145 -5.20 13.25 5.42
CA TYR A 145 -4.42 13.39 6.64
C TYR A 145 -4.95 14.55 7.48
N GLU A 146 -5.00 14.37 8.81
CA GLU A 146 -5.18 15.45 9.76
C GLU A 146 -3.87 16.24 9.92
N CYS A 147 -3.99 17.57 9.87
CA CYS A 147 -2.89 18.51 10.08
C CYS A 147 -2.86 19.05 11.51
N LEU A 148 -1.69 19.06 12.15
CA LEU A 148 -1.52 19.62 13.49
C LEU A 148 -0.84 21.00 13.50
N GLY A 149 -1.39 21.88 14.34
CA GLY A 149 -1.16 23.33 14.28
C GLY A 149 -2.38 24.03 13.68
N SER A 150 -2.72 25.20 14.19
CA SER A 150 -3.99 25.86 13.91
C SER A 150 -3.88 26.90 12.77
N SER A 151 -3.95 28.19 13.08
CA SER A 151 -4.11 29.29 12.13
C SER A 151 -3.05 29.38 11.03
N LYS A 152 -1.89 28.73 11.20
CA LYS A 152 -0.84 28.61 10.18
C LYS A 152 -1.33 27.97 8.88
N PHE A 153 -2.38 27.14 8.90
CA PHE A 153 -2.93 26.52 7.70
C PHE A 153 -4.00 27.37 7.00
N GLU A 154 -4.49 28.46 7.61
CA GLU A 154 -5.52 29.32 7.00
C GLU A 154 -5.05 29.92 5.67
N GLN A 155 -3.76 30.27 5.58
CA GLN A 155 -3.12 30.80 4.36
C GLN A 155 -3.18 29.82 3.17
N TYR A 156 -3.30 28.50 3.42
CA TYR A 156 -3.38 27.50 2.36
C TYR A 156 -4.80 27.21 1.88
N GLY A 157 -5.83 27.82 2.49
CA GLY A 157 -7.23 27.64 2.06
C GLY A 157 -7.50 28.08 0.62
N SER A 158 -6.68 28.98 0.08
CA SER A 158 -6.71 29.42 -1.33
C SER A 158 -5.56 28.83 -2.17
N HIS A 159 -4.79 27.88 -1.66
CA HIS A 159 -3.69 27.26 -2.40
C HIS A 159 -4.24 26.32 -3.47
N GLU A 160 -3.68 26.34 -4.68
CA GLU A 160 -4.17 25.49 -5.79
C GLU A 160 -3.85 24.00 -5.56
N GLY A 161 -2.79 23.71 -4.82
CA GLY A 161 -2.24 22.38 -4.57
C GLY A 161 -0.78 22.32 -5.01
N SER A 162 -0.05 21.25 -4.68
CA SER A 162 1.33 21.03 -5.14
C SER A 162 1.70 19.56 -5.05
N GLU A 163 2.72 19.14 -5.79
CA GLU A 163 3.25 17.78 -5.73
C GLU A 163 3.86 17.48 -4.35
N CYS A 164 3.33 16.48 -3.63
CA CYS A 164 3.58 16.17 -2.22
C CYS A 164 5.05 16.01 -1.84
N HIS A 165 5.87 15.48 -2.76
CA HIS A 165 7.28 15.12 -2.53
C HIS A 165 8.23 15.98 -3.40
N SER A 166 7.80 17.21 -3.69
CA SER A 166 8.62 18.21 -4.37
C SER A 166 9.16 19.24 -3.37
N SER A 167 10.35 19.77 -3.64
CA SER A 167 10.94 20.90 -2.88
C SER A 167 10.12 22.20 -2.91
N SER A 168 9.02 22.23 -3.67
CA SER A 168 8.06 23.33 -3.74
C SER A 168 6.97 23.27 -2.65
N VAL A 169 6.81 22.13 -1.96
CA VAL A 169 5.81 21.99 -0.90
C VAL A 169 6.12 22.92 0.28
N PRO A 170 5.12 23.65 0.80
CA PRO A 170 5.30 24.43 2.02
C PRO A 170 5.64 23.53 3.22
N LYS A 171 6.75 23.81 3.92
CA LYS A 171 7.22 23.03 5.08
C LYS A 171 6.17 22.81 6.17
N ASP A 172 5.19 23.70 6.30
CA ASP A 172 4.09 23.53 7.24
C ASP A 172 3.24 22.26 6.99
N TRP A 173 3.21 21.76 5.75
CA TRP A 173 2.49 20.54 5.36
C TRP A 173 3.16 19.27 5.91
N GLU A 174 4.44 19.32 6.30
CA GLU A 174 5.10 18.23 7.02
C GLU A 174 4.41 17.89 8.36
N ALA A 175 3.55 18.77 8.88
CA ALA A 175 2.72 18.50 10.07
C ALA A 175 1.38 17.79 9.76
N CYS A 176 1.10 17.44 8.51
CA CYS A 176 -0.08 16.71 8.04
C CYS A 176 0.24 15.23 7.84
N VAL A 177 0.41 14.49 8.94
CA VAL A 177 0.98 13.13 8.90
C VAL A 177 0.04 12.03 9.40
N THR A 178 -1.10 12.39 9.98
CA THR A 178 -1.99 11.45 10.67
C THR A 178 -3.12 11.06 9.74
N PRO A 179 -3.13 9.86 9.13
CA PRO A 179 -4.20 9.46 8.23
C PRO A 179 -5.53 9.39 8.99
N ILE A 180 -6.61 9.86 8.38
CA ILE A 180 -7.99 9.68 8.87
C ILE A 180 -8.89 8.94 7.87
N VAL A 181 -8.52 8.96 6.58
CA VAL A 181 -9.16 8.19 5.51
C VAL A 181 -8.06 7.66 4.60
N ALA A 182 -8.12 6.37 4.29
CA ALA A 182 -7.34 5.74 3.23
C ALA A 182 -8.31 5.11 2.22
N TRP A 183 -8.27 5.57 0.97
CA TRP A 183 -8.98 4.95 -0.16
C TRP A 183 -7.97 4.48 -1.18
N SER A 184 -8.20 3.30 -1.74
CA SER A 184 -7.41 2.74 -2.84
C SER A 184 -8.34 2.17 -3.91
N ILE A 185 -7.82 2.02 -5.13
CA ILE A 185 -8.56 1.57 -6.31
C ILE A 185 -9.49 0.38 -6.06
N GLY A 186 -10.69 0.45 -6.63
CA GLY A 186 -11.77 -0.54 -6.48
C GLY A 186 -12.54 -0.49 -5.16
N SER A 187 -12.07 0.21 -4.12
CA SER A 187 -12.82 0.41 -2.86
C SER A 187 -14.08 1.25 -3.06
N GLN A 188 -15.17 0.88 -2.40
CA GLN A 188 -16.43 1.62 -2.39
C GLN A 188 -16.50 2.68 -1.28
N GLY A 189 -15.42 2.84 -0.51
CA GLY A 189 -15.40 3.58 0.75
C GLY A 189 -15.88 2.74 1.94
N GLU A 190 -16.08 3.39 3.08
CA GLU A 190 -16.50 2.73 4.32
C GLU A 190 -17.32 3.66 5.22
N PHE A 191 -18.25 3.08 5.98
CA PHE A 191 -18.92 3.71 7.13
C PHE A 191 -18.52 3.00 8.42
N TYR A 192 -18.27 3.79 9.46
CA TYR A 192 -17.71 3.34 10.74
C TYR A 192 -18.80 2.89 11.72
N PRO A 193 -18.55 1.86 12.57
CA PRO A 193 -19.44 1.43 13.65
C PRO A 193 -19.92 2.54 14.58
N GLU A 194 -21.11 2.39 15.18
CA GLU A 194 -21.69 3.43 16.04
C GLU A 194 -20.96 3.65 17.37
N SER A 195 -20.01 2.78 17.73
CA SER A 195 -19.17 2.90 18.92
C SER A 195 -18.17 4.06 18.86
N PHE A 196 -17.75 4.51 17.67
CA PHE A 196 -16.77 5.61 17.55
C PHE A 196 -16.96 6.46 16.28
N GLY A 197 -16.46 7.69 16.32
CA GLY A 197 -16.31 8.57 15.16
C GLY A 197 -14.93 9.20 15.14
N LEU A 198 -14.43 9.60 13.96
CA LEU A 198 -13.18 10.36 13.89
C LEU A 198 -13.50 11.84 14.16
N PRO A 199 -12.77 12.52 15.06
CA PRO A 199 -13.10 13.89 15.43
C PRO A 199 -12.87 14.90 14.30
N MET A 200 -13.72 15.92 14.27
CA MET A 200 -13.69 17.04 13.34
C MET A 200 -14.15 18.30 14.08
N ALA A 201 -13.51 19.45 13.80
CA ALA A 201 -13.82 20.74 14.39
C ALA A 201 -13.86 20.73 15.94
N GLU A 202 -12.83 20.15 16.59
CA GLU A 202 -12.79 20.00 18.06
C GLU A 202 -12.65 21.32 18.85
N GLY A 203 -12.49 22.45 18.15
CA GLY A 203 -12.13 23.74 18.74
C GLY A 203 -10.61 23.94 18.84
N GLU A 204 -10.20 25.17 19.17
CA GLU A 204 -8.78 25.56 19.31
C GLU A 204 -7.89 25.30 18.06
N GLY A 205 -8.52 25.03 16.90
CA GLY A 205 -7.87 24.64 15.66
C GLY A 205 -7.47 23.16 15.56
N LYS A 206 -7.88 22.30 16.50
CA LYS A 206 -7.72 20.84 16.43
C LYS A 206 -8.70 20.24 15.43
N SER A 207 -8.28 19.22 14.68
CA SER A 207 -9.07 18.54 13.63
C SER A 207 -9.82 19.51 12.70
N THR A 208 -9.17 20.62 12.33
CA THR A 208 -9.76 21.75 11.58
C THR A 208 -9.22 21.85 10.15
N TYR A 209 -7.99 21.38 9.92
CA TYR A 209 -7.35 21.36 8.61
C TYR A 209 -6.93 19.93 8.26
N PHE A 210 -7.14 19.58 7.00
CA PHE A 210 -6.85 18.25 6.47
C PHE A 210 -6.14 18.37 5.12
N MET A 211 -5.17 17.50 4.87
CA MET A 211 -4.46 17.40 3.59
C MET A 211 -5.01 16.23 2.79
N LEU A 212 -5.56 16.49 1.60
CA LEU A 212 -5.85 15.44 0.62
C LEU A 212 -4.56 15.17 -0.17
N GLU A 213 -4.14 13.92 -0.19
CA GLU A 213 -3.10 13.35 -1.07
C GLU A 213 -3.80 12.48 -2.11
N ILE A 214 -3.50 12.67 -3.39
CA ILE A 214 -3.99 11.83 -4.50
C ILE A 214 -2.78 11.28 -5.26
N HIS A 215 -2.72 9.95 -5.36
CA HIS A 215 -1.75 9.23 -6.18
C HIS A 215 -2.37 8.94 -7.55
N TYR A 216 -1.89 9.69 -8.56
CA TYR A 216 -2.19 9.51 -9.97
C TYR A 216 -1.15 8.60 -10.63
N ASP A 217 -1.62 7.63 -11.41
CA ASP A 217 -0.83 6.72 -12.23
C ASP A 217 -1.19 6.97 -13.70
N ASN A 218 -0.26 7.55 -14.45
CA ASN A 218 -0.44 8.09 -15.80
C ASN A 218 0.45 7.35 -16.82
N PRO A 219 0.24 6.04 -17.03
CA PRO A 219 1.10 5.25 -17.92
C PRO A 219 1.05 5.68 -19.39
N THR A 220 0.05 6.48 -19.77
CA THR A 220 -0.11 7.05 -21.12
C THR A 220 0.42 8.47 -21.25
N TYR A 221 1.09 9.03 -20.21
CA TYR A 221 1.67 10.38 -20.22
C TYR A 221 0.69 11.44 -20.75
N SER A 222 -0.58 11.33 -20.34
CA SER A 222 -1.68 12.11 -20.89
C SER A 222 -1.96 13.33 -20.02
N THR A 223 -2.23 14.46 -20.65
CA THR A 223 -2.64 15.68 -19.93
C THR A 223 -4.14 15.61 -19.64
N VAL A 224 -4.54 15.64 -18.36
CA VAL A 224 -5.91 15.38 -17.91
C VAL A 224 -6.32 16.41 -16.84
N ARG A 225 -7.57 16.89 -16.90
CA ARG A 225 -8.17 17.73 -15.85
C ARG A 225 -9.06 16.91 -14.93
N ASP A 226 -8.65 16.75 -13.68
CA ASP A 226 -9.32 15.93 -12.68
C ASP A 226 -9.95 16.75 -11.55
N ASN A 227 -11.16 16.37 -11.16
CA ASN A 227 -11.85 16.86 -9.97
C ASN A 227 -12.33 15.69 -9.08
N SER A 228 -11.56 14.60 -9.04
CA SER A 228 -11.84 13.46 -8.15
C SER A 228 -11.47 13.77 -6.71
N GLY A 229 -11.91 12.94 -5.77
CA GLY A 229 -11.69 13.15 -4.35
C GLY A 229 -12.51 12.26 -3.43
N LEU A 230 -12.82 12.77 -2.24
CA LEU A 230 -13.52 12.06 -1.18
C LEU A 230 -14.76 12.84 -0.73
N ARG A 231 -15.90 12.15 -0.59
CA ARG A 231 -17.06 12.63 0.16
C ARG A 231 -16.97 12.12 1.60
N ILE A 232 -16.77 13.02 2.54
CA ILE A 232 -16.67 12.75 3.98
C ILE A 232 -18.04 12.92 4.62
N TYR A 233 -18.57 11.89 5.28
CA TYR A 233 -19.85 11.95 5.99
C TYR A 233 -19.63 12.20 7.48
N TYR A 234 -20.38 13.13 8.07
CA TYR A 234 -20.21 13.53 9.47
C TYR A 234 -21.55 13.80 10.19
N THR A 235 -21.49 13.87 11.52
CA THR A 235 -22.65 14.12 12.39
C THR A 235 -22.28 14.93 13.64
N ASP A 236 -23.26 15.65 14.16
CA ASP A 236 -23.26 16.35 15.44
C ASP A 236 -23.61 15.42 16.62
N LYS A 237 -24.20 14.24 16.32
CA LYS A 237 -24.49 13.20 17.31
C LYS A 237 -23.21 12.43 17.61
N LEU A 238 -22.40 12.99 18.50
CA LEU A 238 -21.14 12.38 18.95
C LEU A 238 -21.37 10.94 19.45
N ARG A 239 -20.52 10.04 18.97
CA ARG A 239 -20.46 8.63 19.35
C ARG A 239 -19.62 8.47 20.65
N PRO A 240 -19.73 7.33 21.35
CA PRO A 240 -19.09 7.14 22.67
C PRO A 240 -17.57 7.35 22.71
N HIS A 241 -16.87 7.06 21.61
CA HIS A 241 -15.42 7.19 21.53
C HIS A 241 -14.97 8.05 20.34
N ASP A 242 -13.89 8.79 20.52
CA ASP A 242 -13.08 9.27 19.41
C ASP A 242 -12.23 8.11 18.88
N GLY A 243 -12.26 7.90 17.57
CA GLY A 243 -11.35 6.98 16.88
C GLY A 243 -10.13 7.70 16.28
N GLY A 244 -9.17 6.90 15.83
CA GLY A 244 -8.05 7.35 15.01
C GLY A 244 -7.74 6.34 13.91
N MET A 245 -6.78 6.69 13.06
CA MET A 245 -6.16 5.75 12.12
C MET A 245 -4.65 5.95 12.14
N PHE A 246 -3.88 4.86 12.03
CA PHE A 246 -2.43 4.91 11.85
C PHE A 246 -2.00 3.93 10.76
N VAL A 247 -0.88 4.22 10.10
CA VAL A 247 -0.25 3.31 9.13
C VAL A 247 0.75 2.40 9.81
N THR A 248 0.77 1.11 9.45
CA THR A 248 1.84 0.18 9.81
C THR A 248 2.28 -0.66 8.60
N GLY A 249 3.43 -1.34 8.73
CA GLY A 249 4.07 -2.10 7.67
C GLY A 249 5.48 -1.60 7.35
N ILE A 250 5.91 -1.79 6.11
CA ILE A 250 7.25 -1.44 5.67
C ILE A 250 7.28 0.05 5.30
N ALA A 251 8.26 0.78 5.81
CA ALA A 251 8.49 2.17 5.42
C ALA A 251 8.83 2.22 3.91
N VAL A 252 8.25 3.17 3.18
CA VAL A 252 8.37 3.27 1.71
C VAL A 252 9.78 3.73 1.34
N ALA A 253 10.71 2.79 1.24
CA ALA A 253 12.13 3.04 1.03
C ALA A 253 12.75 1.99 0.09
N PRO A 254 13.79 2.36 -0.71
CA PRO A 254 14.48 1.42 -1.60
C PRO A 254 15.13 0.20 -0.92
N THR A 255 15.31 0.22 0.40
CA THR A 255 15.84 -0.91 1.19
C THR A 255 14.86 -2.10 1.27
N HIS A 256 13.57 -1.88 0.99
CA HIS A 256 12.65 -2.98 0.69
C HIS A 256 12.94 -3.47 -0.73
N ILE A 257 13.45 -4.69 -0.88
CA ILE A 257 13.74 -5.27 -2.19
C ILE A 257 12.86 -6.51 -2.43
N ILE A 258 12.42 -6.69 -3.68
CA ILE A 258 11.65 -7.85 -4.12
C ILE A 258 12.32 -8.39 -5.39
N PRO A 259 12.94 -9.58 -5.35
CA PRO A 259 13.64 -10.16 -6.49
C PRO A 259 12.74 -10.31 -7.73
N PRO A 260 13.30 -10.20 -8.95
CA PRO A 260 12.58 -10.52 -10.19
C PRO A 260 12.26 -12.03 -10.27
N LEU A 261 11.35 -12.40 -11.17
CA LEU A 261 11.00 -13.79 -11.51
C LEU A 261 10.45 -14.68 -10.37
N GLN A 262 10.05 -14.12 -9.22
CA GLN A 262 9.54 -14.92 -8.10
C GLN A 262 8.04 -15.20 -8.22
N ARG A 263 7.63 -16.42 -7.85
CA ARG A 263 6.19 -16.78 -7.75
C ARG A 263 5.56 -16.37 -6.42
N SER A 264 6.38 -16.32 -5.39
CA SER A 264 6.09 -15.90 -4.02
C SER A 264 7.39 -15.32 -3.48
N PHE A 265 7.33 -14.15 -2.86
CA PHE A 265 8.37 -13.58 -2.02
C PHE A 265 7.66 -12.81 -0.90
N ILE A 266 8.00 -13.08 0.35
CA ILE A 266 7.34 -12.51 1.53
C ILE A 266 8.17 -11.33 2.05
N SER A 267 7.50 -10.27 2.51
CA SER A 267 8.13 -9.17 3.22
C SER A 267 7.28 -8.76 4.42
N ASN A 268 7.93 -8.50 5.55
CA ASN A 268 7.28 -8.13 6.80
C ASN A 268 7.65 -6.69 7.20
N GLY A 269 6.67 -5.94 7.65
CA GLY A 269 6.85 -4.66 8.34
C GLY A 269 6.31 -4.72 9.76
N TYR A 270 7.06 -4.19 10.71
CA TYR A 270 6.90 -4.41 12.15
C TYR A 270 6.52 -3.11 12.88
N CYS A 271 5.38 -3.13 13.57
CA CYS A 271 5.11 -2.25 14.70
C CYS A 271 5.40 -3.03 15.97
N ASP A 272 6.55 -2.77 16.60
CA ASP A 272 7.06 -3.59 17.69
C ASP A 272 6.50 -3.21 19.07
N ASN A 273 6.74 -4.09 20.04
CA ASN A 273 6.37 -3.91 21.43
C ASN A 273 6.98 -2.66 22.07
N GLN A 274 8.07 -2.08 21.57
CA GLN A 274 8.61 -0.82 22.08
C GLN A 274 7.67 0.33 21.71
N CYS A 275 7.21 0.34 20.45
CA CYS A 275 6.27 1.33 19.97
C CYS A 275 4.90 1.22 20.64
N THR A 276 4.36 0.01 20.76
CA THR A 276 3.04 -0.18 21.39
C THR A 276 3.09 0.09 22.89
N ASN A 277 4.14 -0.31 23.62
CA ASN A 277 4.32 0.05 25.03
C ASN A 277 4.36 1.57 25.26
N LEU A 278 5.03 2.31 24.38
CA LEU A 278 5.18 3.76 24.52
C LEU A 278 3.89 4.53 24.23
N MET A 279 3.09 4.04 23.26
CA MET A 279 2.01 4.83 22.65
C MET A 279 0.60 4.38 23.02
N PHE A 280 0.40 3.10 23.34
CA PHE A 280 -0.95 2.55 23.50
C PHE A 280 -1.44 2.79 24.94
N PRO A 281 -2.74 3.09 25.13
CA PRO A 281 -3.31 3.22 26.46
C PRO A 281 -3.29 1.86 27.19
N GLN A 282 -3.26 1.88 28.52
CA GLN A 282 -3.23 0.65 29.35
C GLN A 282 -4.44 -0.28 29.14
N SER A 283 -5.55 0.24 28.59
CA SER A 283 -6.72 -0.54 28.18
C SER A 283 -6.58 -1.24 26.82
N GLY A 284 -5.49 -0.99 26.10
CA GLY A 284 -5.34 -1.33 24.68
C GLY A 284 -6.25 -0.50 23.77
N ILE A 285 -6.13 -0.77 22.46
CA ILE A 285 -7.00 -0.24 21.40
C ILE A 285 -7.85 -1.35 20.79
N ASN A 286 -9.08 -1.03 20.42
CA ASN A 286 -9.96 -1.88 19.63
C ASN A 286 -9.75 -1.60 18.15
N VAL A 287 -9.43 -2.62 17.36
CA VAL A 287 -9.37 -2.50 15.89
C VAL A 287 -10.78 -2.63 15.30
N ALA A 288 -11.16 -1.70 14.43
CA ALA A 288 -12.46 -1.67 13.76
C ALA A 288 -12.39 -2.04 12.27
N SER A 289 -11.34 -1.60 11.57
CA SER A 289 -11.15 -1.87 10.13
C SER A 289 -9.67 -1.81 9.76
N VAL A 290 -9.28 -2.54 8.72
CA VAL A 290 -7.91 -2.55 8.16
C VAL A 290 -7.97 -2.35 6.65
N VAL A 291 -7.31 -1.31 6.12
CA VAL A 291 -7.11 -1.14 4.68
C VAL A 291 -5.72 -1.65 4.32
N PHE A 292 -5.62 -2.70 3.49
CA PHE A 292 -4.36 -3.19 2.96
C PHE A 292 -3.97 -2.44 1.68
N HIS A 293 -2.68 -2.15 1.52
CA HIS A 293 -2.15 -1.47 0.34
C HIS A 293 -0.75 -1.96 -0.07
N SER A 294 -0.66 -2.34 -1.34
CA SER A 294 0.51 -2.77 -2.12
C SER A 294 0.24 -2.49 -3.60
N HIS A 295 1.29 -2.33 -4.42
CA HIS A 295 1.18 -2.10 -5.87
C HIS A 295 1.05 -3.42 -6.65
N GLY A 296 1.34 -3.41 -7.95
CA GLY A 296 0.93 -4.44 -8.91
C GLY A 296 1.46 -5.88 -8.68
N ALA A 297 2.48 -6.09 -7.84
CA ALA A 297 3.01 -7.41 -7.51
C ALA A 297 2.34 -8.06 -6.28
N GLY A 298 1.63 -7.31 -5.42
CA GLY A 298 0.99 -7.87 -4.23
C GLY A 298 -0.08 -8.93 -4.55
N ARG A 299 -0.08 -10.06 -3.83
CA ARG A 299 -1.03 -11.18 -4.03
C ARG A 299 -1.67 -11.72 -2.75
N GLN A 300 -1.02 -11.55 -1.60
CA GLN A 300 -1.60 -11.86 -0.29
C GLN A 300 -1.14 -10.81 0.71
N MET A 301 -2.01 -10.41 1.62
CA MET A 301 -1.65 -9.50 2.72
C MET A 301 -2.27 -9.97 4.04
N ARG A 302 -1.54 -9.83 5.15
CA ARG A 302 -2.01 -10.15 6.50
C ARG A 302 -1.58 -9.08 7.50
N LEU A 303 -2.39 -8.93 8.54
CA LEU A 303 -2.07 -8.18 9.74
C LEU A 303 -2.03 -9.15 10.93
N ARG A 304 -0.83 -9.61 11.26
CA ARG A 304 -0.56 -10.60 12.31
C ARG A 304 -0.41 -9.90 13.66
N HIS A 305 -0.77 -10.60 14.73
CA HIS A 305 -0.79 -10.08 16.10
C HIS A 305 -0.01 -11.02 17.00
N ILE A 306 0.98 -10.49 17.70
CA ILE A 306 1.85 -11.26 18.59
C ILE A 306 1.81 -10.62 19.97
N ARG A 307 1.68 -11.45 21.01
CA ARG A 307 1.76 -11.06 22.42
C ARG A 307 2.74 -11.98 23.12
N GLU A 308 3.73 -11.40 23.79
CA GLU A 308 4.75 -12.15 24.56
C GLU A 308 5.45 -13.25 23.70
N GLY A 309 5.72 -12.95 22.42
CA GLY A 309 6.33 -13.88 21.46
C GLY A 309 5.40 -14.98 20.93
N LYS A 310 4.12 -15.02 21.33
CA LYS A 310 3.12 -15.95 20.82
C LYS A 310 2.18 -15.26 19.82
N GLU A 311 2.03 -15.86 18.64
CA GLU A 311 1.06 -15.41 17.65
C GLU A 311 -0.38 -15.70 18.11
N LEU A 312 -1.19 -14.65 18.11
CA LEU A 312 -2.62 -14.62 18.36
C LEU A 312 -3.39 -14.73 17.03
N PRO A 313 -4.73 -14.86 17.03
CA PRO A 313 -5.49 -14.85 15.78
C PRO A 313 -5.18 -13.61 14.92
N VAL A 314 -4.92 -13.84 13.63
CA VAL A 314 -4.64 -12.79 12.65
C VAL A 314 -5.77 -11.76 12.63
N ILE A 315 -5.45 -10.47 12.76
CA ILE A 315 -6.42 -9.38 12.86
C ILE A 315 -7.22 -9.24 11.56
N ALA A 316 -6.50 -9.21 10.44
CA ALA A 316 -7.05 -9.13 9.10
C ALA A 316 -6.18 -9.94 8.13
N GLN A 317 -6.80 -10.48 7.07
CA GLN A 317 -6.08 -11.05 5.94
C GLN A 317 -6.86 -10.85 4.65
N ASP A 318 -6.14 -10.92 3.55
CA ASP A 318 -6.67 -11.16 2.21
C ASP A 318 -5.72 -12.11 1.48
N MET A 319 -6.09 -13.39 1.44
CA MET A 319 -5.33 -14.46 0.81
C MET A 319 -5.46 -14.50 -0.72
N GLN A 320 -6.28 -13.61 -1.30
CA GLN A 320 -6.55 -13.49 -2.73
C GLN A 320 -6.44 -12.02 -3.18
N TYR A 321 -5.56 -11.27 -2.52
CA TYR A 321 -5.43 -9.82 -2.67
C TYR A 321 -5.22 -9.41 -4.13
N ASP A 322 -6.03 -8.44 -4.54
CA ASP A 322 -6.04 -7.88 -5.89
C ASP A 322 -5.61 -6.40 -5.79
N PRO A 323 -4.46 -6.00 -6.36
CA PRO A 323 -4.04 -4.60 -6.38
C PRO A 323 -5.07 -3.66 -7.02
N THR A 324 -6.00 -4.18 -7.84
CA THR A 324 -7.08 -3.38 -8.45
C THR A 324 -8.38 -3.32 -7.62
N TYR A 325 -8.44 -4.03 -6.48
CA TYR A 325 -9.59 -4.03 -5.56
C TYR A 325 -9.14 -4.05 -4.09
N GLN A 326 -8.89 -2.86 -3.55
CA GLN A 326 -8.35 -2.67 -2.20
C GLN A 326 -9.43 -2.23 -1.20
N GLN A 327 -10.49 -3.04 -1.05
CA GLN A 327 -11.56 -2.78 -0.07
C GLN A 327 -11.09 -3.09 1.36
N SER A 328 -11.51 -2.24 2.30
CA SER A 328 -11.23 -2.39 3.73
C SER A 328 -11.81 -3.68 4.32
N ARG A 329 -11.04 -4.30 5.22
CA ARG A 329 -11.43 -5.49 5.99
C ARG A 329 -11.98 -5.04 7.34
N ARG A 330 -13.30 -5.16 7.51
CA ARG A 330 -13.94 -4.91 8.81
C ARG A 330 -13.57 -5.99 9.82
N ILE A 331 -13.25 -5.56 11.02
CA ILE A 331 -12.94 -6.43 12.14
C ILE A 331 -14.19 -6.57 13.01
N SER A 332 -14.43 -7.78 13.52
CA SER A 332 -15.50 -8.00 14.49
C SER A 332 -15.09 -7.44 15.85
N GLU A 333 -16.06 -6.99 16.66
CA GLU A 333 -15.79 -6.44 17.98
C GLU A 333 -15.03 -7.46 18.87
N GLY A 334 -14.02 -6.98 19.61
CA GLY A 334 -13.21 -7.79 20.53
C GLY A 334 -11.72 -7.93 20.18
N THR A 335 -11.27 -7.50 19.00
CA THR A 335 -9.84 -7.50 18.64
C THR A 335 -9.11 -6.33 19.33
N ILE A 336 -8.50 -6.62 20.49
CA ILE A 336 -7.78 -5.64 21.31
C ILE A 336 -6.27 -5.85 21.22
N ILE A 337 -5.56 -4.82 20.77
CA ILE A 337 -4.09 -4.73 20.81
C ILE A 337 -3.70 -3.97 22.07
N MET A 338 -2.88 -4.59 22.92
CA MET A 338 -2.41 -4.06 24.20
C MET A 338 -1.04 -3.41 24.05
N PRO A 339 -0.63 -2.53 24.99
CA PRO A 339 0.77 -2.11 25.10
C PRO A 339 1.68 -3.33 25.28
N GLY A 340 2.75 -3.41 24.48
CA GLY A 340 3.70 -4.52 24.51
C GLY A 340 3.39 -5.68 23.55
N ASP A 341 2.31 -5.58 22.77
CA ASP A 341 2.08 -6.45 21.62
C ASP A 341 2.92 -6.01 20.41
N ASP A 342 3.26 -6.95 19.53
CA ASP A 342 3.80 -6.67 18.20
C ASP A 342 2.70 -6.85 17.14
N VAL A 343 2.68 -5.98 16.14
CA VAL A 343 1.75 -6.01 15.00
C VAL A 343 2.57 -6.06 13.71
N ILE A 344 2.38 -7.10 12.89
CA ILE A 344 3.17 -7.33 11.68
C ILE A 344 2.27 -7.25 10.45
N THR A 345 2.60 -6.36 9.52
CA THR A 345 2.04 -6.39 8.16
C THR A 345 2.90 -7.29 7.30
N GLU A 346 2.34 -8.39 6.85
CA GLU A 346 2.99 -9.39 5.98
C GLU A 346 2.42 -9.24 4.56
N CYS A 347 3.29 -9.09 3.57
CA CYS A 347 2.93 -8.99 2.15
C CYS A 347 3.61 -10.10 1.35
N GLN A 348 2.84 -10.82 0.53
CA GLN A 348 3.37 -11.76 -0.44
C GLN A 348 3.28 -11.17 -1.86
N TYR A 349 4.41 -11.19 -2.56
CA TYR A 349 4.55 -10.67 -3.92
C TYR A 349 4.70 -11.78 -4.96
N ASN A 350 4.22 -11.50 -6.17
CA ASN A 350 4.54 -12.27 -7.37
C ASN A 350 5.13 -11.34 -8.44
N THR A 351 6.40 -11.57 -8.74
CA THR A 351 7.21 -10.85 -9.72
C THR A 351 7.61 -11.74 -10.89
N SER A 352 6.86 -12.83 -11.14
CA SER A 352 7.17 -13.81 -12.20
C SER A 352 7.17 -13.20 -13.62
N ASN A 353 6.54 -12.03 -13.79
CA ASN A 353 6.50 -11.23 -15.01
C ASN A 353 7.49 -10.04 -15.01
N ARG A 354 8.23 -9.79 -13.93
CA ARG A 354 9.20 -8.69 -13.83
C ARG A 354 10.62 -9.22 -14.04
N ALA A 355 11.35 -8.62 -14.98
CA ALA A 355 12.73 -8.98 -15.30
C ALA A 355 13.78 -8.16 -14.52
N LYS A 356 13.46 -6.91 -14.13
CA LYS A 356 14.29 -6.03 -13.29
C LYS A 356 13.96 -6.24 -11.81
N LEU A 357 14.93 -6.00 -10.93
CA LEU A 357 14.73 -5.95 -9.48
C LEU A 357 13.66 -4.90 -9.13
N THR A 358 12.71 -5.27 -8.28
CA THR A 358 11.73 -4.33 -7.72
C THR A 358 12.23 -3.80 -6.39
N VAL A 359 12.07 -2.51 -6.15
CA VAL A 359 12.40 -1.84 -4.88
C VAL A 359 11.16 -1.17 -4.29
N GLY A 360 11.19 -0.90 -2.99
CA GLY A 360 10.19 -0.11 -2.29
C GLY A 360 10.20 1.34 -2.74
N GLY A 361 9.02 1.92 -2.93
CA GLY A 361 8.89 3.30 -3.41
C GLY A 361 7.48 3.67 -3.83
N TYR A 362 7.33 4.90 -4.32
CA TYR A 362 6.04 5.51 -4.60
C TYR A 362 5.49 5.23 -6.00
N SER A 363 6.34 4.90 -6.98
CA SER A 363 5.89 4.59 -8.33
C SER A 363 5.16 3.24 -8.39
N THR A 364 4.22 3.09 -9.32
CA THR A 364 3.50 1.84 -9.59
C THR A 364 4.38 0.71 -10.14
N SER A 365 5.58 1.04 -10.64
CA SER A 365 6.65 0.09 -10.97
C SER A 365 7.41 -0.43 -9.73
N GLN A 366 7.44 0.37 -8.66
CA GLN A 366 7.96 0.05 -7.33
C GLN A 366 6.87 -0.65 -6.50
N GLU A 367 7.16 -1.00 -5.25
CA GLU A 367 6.19 -1.64 -4.36
C GLU A 367 6.06 -0.96 -3.00
N THR A 368 4.95 -1.27 -2.33
CA THR A 368 4.66 -0.88 -0.95
C THR A 368 4.12 -2.09 -0.18
N CYS A 369 4.28 -2.08 1.15
CA CYS A 369 3.67 -3.04 2.06
C CYS A 369 3.09 -2.30 3.26
N THR A 370 1.85 -1.84 3.17
CA THR A 370 1.24 -1.03 4.24
C THR A 370 -0.16 -1.49 4.61
N SER A 371 -0.54 -1.25 5.86
CA SER A 371 -1.89 -1.39 6.34
C SER A 371 -2.31 -0.17 7.17
N TYR A 372 -3.53 0.32 6.93
CA TYR A 372 -4.13 1.43 7.67
C TYR A 372 -5.10 0.85 8.68
N ILE A 373 -4.77 0.99 9.96
CA ILE A 373 -5.56 0.44 11.07
C ILE A 373 -6.48 1.54 11.58
N LEU A 374 -7.79 1.35 11.45
CA LEU A 374 -8.83 2.18 12.05
C LEU A 374 -9.16 1.64 13.45
N TYR A 375 -9.05 2.47 14.49
CA TYR A 375 -9.11 2.02 15.88
C TYR A 375 -9.79 3.03 16.82
N TYR A 376 -10.10 2.60 18.04
CA TYR A 376 -10.53 3.45 19.16
C TYR A 376 -10.09 2.85 20.52
N PRO A 377 -9.87 3.67 21.57
CA PRO A 377 -9.90 5.13 21.58
C PRO A 377 -8.69 5.75 20.85
N ARG A 378 -8.85 6.96 20.31
CA ARG A 378 -7.81 7.75 19.62
C ARG A 378 -6.57 7.95 20.50
N MET A 379 -5.38 7.83 19.91
CA MET A 379 -4.09 8.13 20.56
C MET A 379 -3.18 8.98 19.64
N GLY A 380 -2.07 9.47 20.20
CA GLY A 380 -1.11 10.36 19.52
C GLY A 380 -0.20 9.71 18.47
N LEU A 381 -0.60 8.60 17.85
CA LEU A 381 0.19 7.83 16.89
C LEU A 381 -0.34 8.07 15.46
N ALA A 382 0.55 8.46 14.55
CA ALA A 382 0.27 8.64 13.13
C ALA A 382 0.74 7.45 12.27
N GLY A 383 1.89 6.87 12.63
CA GLY A 383 2.43 5.71 11.93
C GLY A 383 3.40 4.90 12.78
N CYS A 384 3.50 3.61 12.48
CA CYS A 384 4.37 2.65 13.13
C CYS A 384 4.88 1.65 12.09
N THR A 385 5.91 2.06 11.34
CA THR A 385 6.48 1.29 10.24
C THR A 385 7.89 0.81 10.57
N SER A 386 8.43 -0.14 9.82
CA SER A 386 9.83 -0.57 9.96
C SER A 386 10.57 -0.58 8.63
N MET A 387 11.90 -0.57 8.69
CA MET A 387 12.75 -0.99 7.57
C MET A 387 13.93 -1.83 8.07
N THR A 388 14.58 -2.54 7.15
CA THR A 388 15.88 -3.17 7.39
C THR A 388 16.92 -2.07 7.70
N PRO A 389 17.65 -2.13 8.83
CA PRO A 389 18.69 -1.14 9.16
C PRO A 389 19.69 -1.01 8.02
N VAL A 390 20.07 0.21 7.71
CA VAL A 390 20.82 0.53 6.47
C VAL A 390 22.19 -0.14 6.45
N ASP A 391 22.87 -0.20 7.60
CA ASP A 391 24.13 -0.94 7.78
C ASP A 391 23.96 -2.45 7.50
N PHE A 392 22.95 -3.07 8.09
CA PHE A 392 22.65 -4.51 7.95
C PHE A 392 22.20 -4.86 6.53
N PHE A 393 21.43 -3.98 5.90
CA PHE A 393 21.01 -4.11 4.51
C PHE A 393 22.21 -4.14 3.55
N PHE A 394 23.12 -3.16 3.64
CA PHE A 394 24.30 -3.14 2.78
C PHE A 394 25.27 -4.29 3.07
N GLN A 395 25.46 -4.66 4.35
CA GLN A 395 26.27 -5.82 4.75
C GLN A 395 25.72 -7.14 4.20
N THR A 396 24.40 -7.29 4.10
CA THR A 396 23.75 -8.47 3.49
C THR A 396 24.18 -8.69 2.04
N PHE A 397 24.46 -7.60 1.30
CA PHE A 397 25.00 -7.64 -0.07
C PHE A 397 26.53 -7.52 -0.14
N GLY A 398 27.22 -7.72 0.99
CA GLY A 398 28.68 -7.71 1.08
C GLY A 398 29.32 -6.33 1.06
N ILE A 399 28.55 -5.24 1.13
CA ILE A 399 29.05 -3.87 1.06
C ILE A 399 29.35 -3.33 2.46
N LYS A 400 30.49 -2.66 2.61
CA LYS A 400 30.96 -2.12 3.89
C LYS A 400 31.02 -0.59 3.91
N GLU A 401 31.45 0.03 2.82
CA GLU A 401 31.64 1.49 2.74
C GLU A 401 31.34 2.03 1.35
N PHE A 402 30.85 3.27 1.30
CA PHE A 402 30.65 4.06 0.09
C PHE A 402 31.62 5.25 0.07
N TYR A 403 31.98 5.73 -1.12
CA TYR A 403 32.73 6.98 -1.25
C TYR A 403 31.87 8.17 -0.82
N ASN A 404 32.45 9.08 -0.04
CA ASN A 404 31.87 10.38 0.35
C ASN A 404 30.52 10.33 1.12
N HIS A 405 30.08 9.15 1.57
CA HIS A 405 28.83 8.97 2.30
C HIS A 405 29.03 8.05 3.51
N LYS A 406 28.63 8.49 4.71
CA LYS A 406 28.55 7.60 5.89
C LYS A 406 27.21 6.88 5.91
N MET A 407 27.13 5.74 6.59
CA MET A 407 25.87 5.00 6.73
C MET A 407 24.78 5.83 7.40
N ASP A 408 25.11 6.63 8.42
CA ASP A 408 24.16 7.54 9.09
C ASP A 408 23.59 8.59 8.12
N ASP A 409 24.44 9.18 7.28
CA ASP A 409 24.03 10.15 6.25
C ASP A 409 23.12 9.50 5.20
N ILE A 410 23.41 8.24 4.83
CA ILE A 410 22.59 7.45 3.90
C ILE A 410 21.25 7.07 4.56
N GLU A 411 21.23 6.74 5.84
CA GLU A 411 19.98 6.45 6.57
C GLU A 411 19.09 7.69 6.67
N GLU A 412 19.64 8.84 7.06
CA GLU A 412 18.88 10.09 7.05
C GLU A 412 18.43 10.46 5.63
N SER A 413 19.27 10.22 4.62
CA SER A 413 18.93 10.43 3.21
C SER A 413 17.83 9.50 2.72
N LEU A 414 17.78 8.21 3.12
CA LEU A 414 16.70 7.28 2.77
C LEU A 414 15.40 7.62 3.51
N LEU A 415 15.49 8.08 4.76
CA LEU A 415 14.37 8.60 5.57
C LEU A 415 13.88 10.00 5.14
N LYS A 416 14.63 10.69 4.27
CA LYS A 416 14.25 11.97 3.64
C LYS A 416 13.88 11.83 2.17
N HIS A 417 14.45 10.86 1.43
CA HIS A 417 14.07 10.53 0.05
C HIS A 417 12.71 9.82 -0.05
N THR A 418 12.05 9.58 1.08
CA THR A 418 10.59 9.52 1.14
C THR A 418 9.90 10.81 0.67
N ASN A 419 10.61 11.92 0.42
CA ASN A 419 10.05 13.24 0.12
C ASN A 419 10.76 14.08 -0.98
N GLU A 420 11.79 13.61 -1.71
CA GLU A 420 12.48 14.46 -2.73
C GLU A 420 13.40 13.72 -3.72
N ALA A 421 13.70 14.33 -4.88
CA ALA A 421 14.63 13.86 -5.94
C ALA A 421 15.03 15.05 -6.88
N SER A 422 16.05 15.04 -7.77
CA SER A 422 17.19 14.15 -8.06
C SER A 422 18.30 14.91 -8.85
N GLN A 423 19.59 14.54 -8.75
CA GLN A 423 20.67 14.96 -9.68
C GLN A 423 21.74 13.86 -9.91
N LYS A 424 22.40 13.90 -11.08
CA LYS A 424 23.27 12.87 -11.75
C LYS A 424 24.79 13.19 -11.59
N PRO A 425 25.75 12.22 -11.70
CA PRO A 425 26.36 11.93 -13.02
C PRO A 425 27.01 10.52 -13.30
N SER A 426 26.93 10.11 -14.57
CA SER A 426 27.92 9.39 -15.44
C SER A 426 28.97 8.39 -14.89
N SER A 427 28.97 7.14 -15.39
CA SER A 427 30.11 6.19 -15.36
C SER A 427 30.24 5.33 -16.65
N LYS A 428 31.34 4.57 -16.80
CA LYS A 428 31.68 3.66 -17.93
C LYS A 428 31.80 2.19 -17.45
N PRO A 429 31.64 1.17 -18.31
CA PRO A 429 31.43 -0.21 -17.87
C PRO A 429 32.70 -1.11 -17.84
N MET A 430 32.77 -2.07 -16.91
CA MET A 430 33.52 -3.34 -17.14
C MET A 430 33.17 -4.53 -16.21
N GLN A 431 33.08 -5.72 -16.84
CA GLN A 431 33.26 -7.12 -16.37
C GLN A 431 32.49 -7.71 -15.15
N LYS A 432 32.11 -9.00 -15.30
CA LYS A 432 31.28 -9.80 -14.38
C LYS A 432 32.09 -10.83 -13.58
N LEU A 433 31.66 -11.12 -12.34
CA LEU A 433 32.20 -12.13 -11.42
C LEU A 433 31.11 -13.16 -11.00
N PHE A 434 31.51 -14.26 -10.33
CA PHE A 434 30.64 -15.33 -9.82
C PHE A 434 30.83 -15.53 -8.30
N PHE A 435 29.80 -16.02 -7.58
CA PHE A 435 29.70 -15.95 -6.12
C PHE A 435 29.38 -17.29 -5.43
N ARG A 436 29.70 -17.41 -4.13
CA ARG A 436 29.18 -18.45 -3.21
C ARG A 436 28.93 -17.89 -1.81
N PHE A 437 27.98 -18.47 -1.07
CA PHE A 437 27.46 -17.95 0.21
C PHE A 437 27.90 -18.79 1.43
N SER A 438 28.04 -18.14 2.59
CA SER A 438 28.34 -18.74 3.90
C SER A 438 27.41 -18.18 4.99
N GLU A 439 26.77 -19.08 5.75
CA GLU A 439 25.79 -18.77 6.82
C GLU A 439 26.32 -17.89 7.97
N LYS A 440 27.65 -17.73 8.10
CA LYS A 440 28.27 -16.97 9.21
C LYS A 440 29.00 -15.69 8.80
N GLU A 441 29.29 -15.51 7.51
CA GLU A 441 30.20 -14.46 7.04
C GLU A 441 29.73 -13.74 5.76
N GLY A 442 28.64 -14.19 5.12
CA GLY A 442 28.15 -13.62 3.87
C GLY A 442 28.83 -14.20 2.63
N PHE A 443 29.07 -13.38 1.61
CA PHE A 443 29.61 -13.81 0.32
C PHE A 443 31.15 -13.90 0.30
N ASN A 444 31.68 -14.97 -0.29
CA ASN A 444 33.10 -15.17 -0.56
C ASN A 444 33.31 -15.76 -1.98
N MET A 445 34.45 -15.46 -2.60
CA MET A 445 34.76 -15.85 -3.98
C MET A 445 35.61 -17.14 -4.05
N ASP A 446 35.31 -17.99 -5.04
CA ASP A 446 36.13 -19.16 -5.40
C ASP A 446 36.83 -18.91 -6.75
N LEU A 447 38.15 -18.99 -6.77
CA LEU A 447 39.00 -18.59 -7.90
C LEU A 447 39.12 -19.64 -9.02
N ASN A 448 38.59 -20.85 -8.82
CA ASN A 448 38.91 -22.00 -9.67
C ASN A 448 37.77 -22.49 -10.58
N LYS A 449 37.39 -21.69 -11.58
CA LYS A 449 36.89 -22.21 -12.88
C LYS A 449 36.86 -21.15 -13.99
N HIS A 450 37.48 -21.47 -15.13
CA HIS A 450 37.34 -20.74 -16.40
C HIS A 450 36.77 -21.69 -17.46
N SER A 451 35.72 -21.27 -18.17
CA SER A 451 35.64 -21.41 -19.65
C SER A 451 34.31 -20.91 -20.25
N GLY A 452 34.40 -19.86 -21.08
CA GLY A 452 33.84 -19.85 -22.44
C GLY A 452 32.32 -19.81 -22.66
N SER A 453 31.80 -18.62 -23.00
CA SER A 453 31.15 -18.33 -24.31
C SER A 453 30.42 -16.98 -24.24
N ILE A 454 31.05 -15.92 -24.77
CA ILE A 454 30.45 -14.58 -24.89
C ILE A 454 30.31 -14.28 -26.38
N LEU A 455 29.09 -14.27 -26.92
CA LEU A 455 28.66 -13.54 -28.13
C LEU A 455 27.18 -13.76 -28.48
N LYS A 456 26.26 -13.39 -27.58
CA LYS A 456 24.86 -13.02 -27.90
C LYS A 456 24.22 -12.31 -26.71
N ALA A 457 23.26 -11.42 -26.98
CA ALA A 457 22.52 -10.60 -26.00
C ALA A 457 23.32 -9.48 -25.29
N MET A 458 23.88 -8.55 -26.06
CA MET A 458 24.13 -7.16 -25.64
C MET A 458 23.91 -6.20 -26.82
N ALA A 459 22.66 -5.82 -27.10
CA ALA A 459 22.31 -4.71 -28.01
C ALA A 459 20.81 -4.31 -27.99
N GLU A 460 20.18 -4.18 -26.83
CA GLU A 460 18.91 -3.43 -26.71
C GLU A 460 19.05 -2.41 -25.58
N MET A 461 19.45 -1.19 -25.94
CA MET A 461 19.55 -0.05 -25.03
C MET A 461 18.25 0.76 -25.08
N ASN A 462 17.30 0.42 -24.22
CA ASN A 462 16.39 1.44 -23.71
C ASN A 462 17.06 2.09 -22.50
N ARG A 463 17.34 3.40 -22.59
CA ARG A 463 17.64 4.22 -21.42
C ARG A 463 16.32 4.69 -20.86
N ASP A 464 15.67 3.83 -20.09
CA ASP A 464 14.56 4.26 -19.24
C ASP A 464 15.17 5.13 -18.12
N GLU A 465 14.69 6.38 -17.95
CA GLU A 465 15.16 7.24 -16.85
C GLU A 465 14.58 6.84 -15.48
N GLU A 466 13.79 5.76 -15.45
CA GLU A 466 13.13 5.15 -14.29
C GLU A 466 14.09 4.55 -13.23
N ASP A 467 15.40 4.48 -13.53
CA ASP A 467 16.42 3.83 -12.69
C ASP A 467 17.22 4.80 -11.77
N GLU A 468 16.82 6.08 -11.66
CA GLU A 468 17.45 7.09 -10.76
C GLU A 468 17.00 7.02 -9.28
N ASN A 469 17.02 5.83 -8.68
CA ASN A 469 16.91 5.71 -7.23
C ASN A 469 18.22 6.11 -6.52
N VAL A 470 18.17 6.26 -5.19
CA VAL A 470 19.32 6.65 -4.34
C VAL A 470 20.52 5.71 -4.55
N PHE A 471 20.28 4.42 -4.72
CA PHE A 471 21.31 3.39 -4.87
C PHE A 471 22.14 3.52 -6.17
N SER A 472 21.60 4.16 -7.22
CA SER A 472 22.35 4.47 -8.44
C SER A 472 23.45 5.54 -8.20
N LYS A 473 23.37 6.30 -7.11
CA LYS A 473 24.33 7.37 -6.74
C LYS A 473 25.37 6.91 -5.71
N LEU A 474 25.09 5.83 -4.97
CA LEU A 474 25.99 5.28 -3.96
C LEU A 474 27.10 4.45 -4.63
N ILE A 475 28.30 5.01 -4.71
CA ILE A 475 29.49 4.35 -5.31
C ILE A 475 30.29 3.62 -4.24
N ILE A 476 30.51 2.33 -4.41
CA ILE A 476 31.14 1.45 -3.43
C ILE A 476 32.63 1.78 -3.28
N HIS A 477 33.07 2.00 -2.04
CA HIS A 477 34.48 2.14 -1.66
C HIS A 477 35.07 0.80 -1.18
N LYS A 478 34.33 0.07 -0.34
CA LYS A 478 34.71 -1.26 0.17
C LYS A 478 33.54 -2.24 0.11
N PRO A 479 33.80 -3.51 -0.26
CA PRO A 479 35.11 -4.13 -0.43
C PRO A 479 35.73 -3.85 -1.82
N ASP A 480 37.03 -4.13 -1.99
CA ASP A 480 37.80 -3.71 -3.17
C ASP A 480 37.34 -4.38 -4.48
N GLU A 481 36.73 -5.56 -4.37
CA GLU A 481 36.16 -6.37 -5.47
C GLU A 481 35.00 -5.68 -6.19
N PHE A 482 34.31 -4.75 -5.52
CA PHE A 482 33.18 -3.99 -6.08
C PHE A 482 33.47 -2.48 -6.18
N GLN A 483 34.71 -2.07 -5.98
CA GLN A 483 35.09 -0.66 -5.88
C GLN A 483 34.80 0.11 -7.18
N ASN A 484 34.33 1.35 -7.03
CA ASN A 484 33.91 2.26 -8.11
C ASN A 484 32.63 1.82 -8.87
N LYS A 485 31.97 0.74 -8.46
CA LYS A 485 30.66 0.32 -8.95
C LYS A 485 29.55 1.03 -8.17
N SER A 486 28.43 1.37 -8.81
CA SER A 486 27.24 1.81 -8.05
C SER A 486 26.55 0.63 -7.36
N PHE A 487 25.83 0.90 -6.27
CA PHE A 487 25.09 -0.14 -5.57
C PHE A 487 23.98 -0.78 -6.44
N MET A 488 23.32 -0.01 -7.32
CA MET A 488 22.35 -0.60 -8.27
C MET A 488 23.01 -1.54 -9.28
N GLU A 489 24.18 -1.20 -9.82
CA GLU A 489 24.90 -2.12 -10.70
C GLU A 489 25.40 -3.36 -9.94
N HIS A 490 25.76 -3.23 -8.66
CA HIS A 490 26.05 -4.38 -7.80
C HIS A 490 24.83 -5.29 -7.67
N LEU A 491 23.68 -4.74 -7.25
CA LEU A 491 22.43 -5.49 -7.15
C LEU A 491 22.02 -6.16 -8.47
N ARG A 492 22.20 -5.51 -9.62
CA ARG A 492 21.83 -6.07 -10.94
C ARG A 492 22.66 -7.29 -11.37
N ASP A 493 23.90 -7.43 -10.89
CA ASP A 493 24.77 -8.57 -11.21
C ASP A 493 24.59 -9.77 -10.27
N LEU A 494 23.79 -9.63 -9.20
CA LEU A 494 23.46 -10.74 -8.31
C LEU A 494 22.57 -11.79 -9.01
N PRO A 495 22.72 -13.10 -8.68
CA PRO A 495 22.07 -14.19 -9.41
C PRO A 495 20.59 -14.37 -9.02
N TRP A 496 19.75 -13.36 -9.23
CA TRP A 496 18.32 -13.39 -8.88
C TRP A 496 17.49 -14.48 -9.57
N ALA A 497 18.01 -15.09 -10.65
CA ALA A 497 17.40 -16.24 -11.29
C ALA A 497 17.62 -17.56 -10.51
N GLU A 498 18.60 -17.60 -9.59
CA GLU A 498 18.89 -18.76 -8.76
C GLU A 498 18.00 -18.77 -7.53
N LYS A 499 17.06 -19.72 -7.49
CA LYS A 499 16.09 -19.86 -6.38
C LYS A 499 16.76 -19.98 -5.00
N ILE A 500 17.90 -20.66 -4.90
CA ILE A 500 18.62 -20.82 -3.61
C ILE A 500 19.09 -19.44 -3.09
N PHE A 501 19.59 -18.60 -3.98
CA PHE A 501 20.01 -17.23 -3.66
C PHE A 501 18.82 -16.37 -3.23
N THR A 502 17.70 -16.39 -3.97
CA THR A 502 16.53 -15.57 -3.61
C THR A 502 15.86 -16.01 -2.31
N GLN A 503 15.81 -17.32 -2.03
CA GLN A 503 15.36 -17.85 -0.74
C GLN A 503 16.28 -17.46 0.42
N SER A 504 17.60 -17.43 0.20
CA SER A 504 18.56 -16.98 1.22
C SER A 504 18.36 -15.50 1.55
N VAL A 505 18.13 -14.65 0.54
CA VAL A 505 17.82 -13.23 0.72
C VAL A 505 16.48 -13.03 1.43
N GLU A 506 15.45 -13.81 1.06
CA GLU A 506 14.15 -13.82 1.74
C GLU A 506 14.32 -14.15 3.23
N GLU A 507 15.06 -15.21 3.56
CA GLU A 507 15.29 -15.65 4.94
C GLU A 507 16.10 -14.64 5.77
N ILE A 508 17.18 -14.06 5.20
CA ILE A 508 18.01 -13.05 5.89
C ILE A 508 17.22 -11.76 6.17
N ILE A 509 16.35 -11.32 5.24
CA ILE A 509 15.53 -10.13 5.45
C ILE A 509 14.36 -10.43 6.40
N HIS A 510 13.74 -11.60 6.30
CA HIS A 510 12.62 -12.02 7.15
C HIS A 510 13.02 -12.24 8.62
N ASN A 511 14.13 -12.95 8.86
CA ASN A 511 14.65 -13.29 10.18
C ASN A 511 15.72 -12.30 10.70
N GLY A 512 16.03 -11.28 9.91
CA GLY A 512 17.10 -10.32 10.18
C GLY A 512 16.73 -9.22 11.17
N LYS A 513 17.54 -8.17 11.17
CA LYS A 513 17.26 -6.97 11.96
C LYS A 513 16.23 -6.09 11.25
N TYR A 514 15.32 -5.52 12.02
CA TYR A 514 14.47 -4.40 11.62
C TYR A 514 14.71 -3.21 12.55
N ARG A 515 14.36 -2.00 12.09
CA ARG A 515 14.26 -0.78 12.90
C ARG A 515 12.85 -0.22 12.74
N THR A 516 12.13 -0.06 13.85
CA THR A 516 10.77 0.50 13.88
C THR A 516 10.81 2.02 14.09
N PHE A 517 9.94 2.73 13.38
CA PHE A 517 9.77 4.17 13.40
C PHE A 517 8.38 4.52 13.93
N CYS A 518 8.34 4.90 15.21
CA CYS A 518 7.17 5.43 15.87
C CYS A 518 6.96 6.89 15.47
N LYS A 519 6.07 7.15 14.51
CA LYS A 519 5.76 8.50 14.05
C LYS A 519 4.61 9.08 14.87
N LEU A 520 4.93 10.06 15.72
CA LEU A 520 3.93 10.78 16.49
C LEU A 520 3.05 11.65 15.60
N GLN A 521 1.85 11.94 16.10
CA GLN A 521 0.88 12.86 15.51
C GLN A 521 1.50 14.23 15.12
N ASN A 522 2.44 14.74 15.93
CA ASN A 522 3.14 16.02 15.70
C ASN A 522 4.37 15.92 14.77
N ASN A 523 4.46 14.88 13.92
CA ASN A 523 5.58 14.57 13.03
C ASN A 523 6.94 14.32 13.75
N SER A 524 7.00 14.32 15.08
CA SER A 524 8.23 13.97 15.80
C SER A 524 8.43 12.44 15.81
N PRO A 525 9.67 11.93 15.66
CA PRO A 525 9.94 10.55 16.01
C PRO A 525 9.74 10.38 17.53
N ALA A 526 9.04 9.32 17.94
CA ALA A 526 8.95 8.96 19.34
C ALA A 526 10.33 8.43 19.78
N MET A 527 11.14 9.29 20.40
CA MET A 527 12.47 8.92 20.87
C MET A 527 12.35 7.95 22.05
N VAL A 528 12.51 6.66 21.76
CA VAL A 528 12.95 5.69 22.77
C VAL A 528 14.40 6.05 23.09
N ARG A 529 14.62 6.74 24.22
CA ARG A 529 15.96 6.83 24.81
C ARG A 529 16.30 5.44 25.37
N ILE A 530 17.26 4.79 24.73
CA ILE A 530 18.05 3.68 25.30
C ILE A 530 19.35 4.29 25.83
#